data_AF-A0A1H1X590-F1
#
_entry.id   AF-A0A1H1X590-F1
#
_cell.length_a   1.000
_cell.length_b   1.000
_cell.length_c   1.000
_cell.angle_alpha   90.00
_cell.angle_beta   90.00
_cell.angle_gamma   90.00
#
_symmetry.space_group_name_H-M   'P 1'
#
loop_
_entity.id
_entity.type
_entity.pdbx_description
1 polymer ?
#
loop_
_entity_poly.entity_id
_entity_poly.type
_entity_poly.pdbx_seq_one_letter_code
_entity_poly.pdbx_strand_id
1 'polypeptide(L)'
;MSTPESTYAKPFLTIPEQIRRLRGRGMDCGTGTFASGVLERYGYYRLSGYWHLHRARPKPPADRFDKDGREIRLDSFVPGTSMAHVVALYEFDHELRTRLGDIISMVETSFRFHVGHRLGRSDRFAHRRPEKLGALRPADPGAPPEPTTAYREWLKEYERHEKRARGDFVVHFRETYGPHLPIWVATEVMSFGVLSGLYYLMTQADQEILAARFHISTADGKGDRGALSNWLNNLRNVRNICAHYGRLWNRSFDVVIDAPGQARADAGDLLAPLVEEGVNNRLYGVLLILRHLVLSIAPERSDVIDLADLIEARSNEIGFSMTQLGFPDDWRSSPTWDRAFSLDPSPMLTASLLDRAKWWTAVETRAALTRAEVAGTEHYRTPEEAARAMKAAQRSLLRTYLKYRVVIEVELGKTRHYPAFQFRDGKIIDALAEINKALAAACEDVDPTQLAAALLDWWQTPHRGLPKDSDGSDQSPVDLLYSVSEQDFEAAVEECGATSSFVAPARS
;
A
#
# COMPACT_ATOMS: atom_id res chain seq x y z
N MET A 1 -14.76 -20.86 -45.84
CA MET A 1 -14.42 -20.30 -44.52
C MET A 1 -13.70 -21.39 -43.75
N SER A 2 -12.42 -21.22 -43.41
CA SER A 2 -11.77 -22.18 -42.52
C SER A 2 -12.47 -22.08 -41.17
N THR A 3 -13.15 -23.15 -40.76
CA THR A 3 -13.61 -23.27 -39.38
C THR A 3 -12.39 -23.05 -38.48
N PRO A 4 -12.48 -22.19 -37.46
CA PRO A 4 -11.45 -22.11 -36.42
C PRO A 4 -11.17 -23.51 -35.89
N GLU A 5 -9.91 -23.84 -35.56
CA GLU A 5 -9.56 -25.14 -34.96
C GLU A 5 -10.29 -25.27 -33.61
N SER A 6 -11.46 -25.91 -33.62
CA SER A 6 -12.32 -26.07 -32.46
C SER A 6 -13.14 -27.35 -32.56
N THR A 7 -13.16 -28.13 -31.50
CA THR A 7 -14.03 -29.31 -31.35
C THR A 7 -15.43 -28.94 -30.84
N TYR A 8 -15.74 -27.64 -30.74
CA TYR A 8 -17.02 -27.16 -30.22
C TYR A 8 -18.18 -27.43 -31.19
N ALA A 9 -19.00 -28.43 -30.86
CA ALA A 9 -20.13 -28.87 -31.67
C ALA A 9 -21.51 -28.50 -31.08
N LYS A 10 -21.57 -27.69 -30.00
CA LYS A 10 -22.87 -27.33 -29.39
C LYS A 10 -23.60 -26.33 -30.30
N PRO A 11 -24.87 -26.58 -30.66
CA PRO A 11 -25.60 -25.69 -31.57
C PRO A 11 -25.95 -24.37 -30.89
N PHE A 12 -26.16 -23.34 -31.72
CA PHE A 12 -26.85 -22.13 -31.29
C PHE A 12 -28.26 -22.46 -30.80
N LEU A 13 -28.71 -21.79 -29.74
CA LEU A 13 -30.06 -21.91 -29.21
C LEU A 13 -30.69 -20.53 -29.11
N THR A 14 -31.90 -20.37 -29.64
CA THR A 14 -32.76 -19.21 -29.44
C THR A 14 -33.19 -19.09 -27.98
N ILE A 15 -33.67 -17.92 -27.55
CA ILE A 15 -34.13 -17.70 -26.16
C ILE A 15 -35.19 -18.73 -25.73
N PRO A 16 -36.25 -19.02 -26.52
CA PRO A 16 -37.21 -20.07 -26.17
C PRO A 16 -36.58 -21.46 -26.04
N GLU A 17 -35.59 -21.81 -26.88
CA GLU A 17 -34.88 -23.09 -26.81
C GLU A 17 -33.99 -23.18 -25.56
N GLN A 18 -33.34 -22.09 -25.18
CA GLN A 18 -32.57 -22.00 -23.94
C GLN A 18 -33.48 -22.21 -22.72
N ILE A 19 -34.66 -21.59 -22.70
CA ILE A 19 -35.65 -21.76 -21.62
C ILE A 19 -36.14 -23.22 -21.57
N ARG A 20 -36.50 -23.80 -22.73
CA ARG A 20 -36.89 -25.22 -22.81
C ARG A 20 -35.79 -26.13 -22.25
N ARG A 21 -34.53 -25.86 -22.57
CA ARG A 21 -33.37 -26.61 -22.07
C ARG A 21 -33.23 -26.49 -20.54
N LEU A 22 -33.37 -25.29 -19.98
CA LEU A 22 -33.28 -25.08 -18.52
C LEU A 22 -34.41 -25.80 -17.78
N ARG A 23 -35.65 -25.68 -18.28
CA ARG A 23 -36.81 -26.41 -17.73
C ARG A 23 -36.65 -27.92 -17.85
N GLY A 24 -36.19 -28.41 -19.00
CA GLY A 24 -35.93 -29.83 -19.23
C GLY A 24 -34.82 -30.40 -18.32
N ARG A 25 -33.95 -29.55 -17.78
CA ARG A 25 -32.93 -29.92 -16.79
C ARG A 25 -33.42 -29.81 -15.34
N GLY A 26 -34.66 -29.37 -15.12
CA GLY A 26 -35.27 -29.28 -13.79
C GLY A 26 -35.17 -27.93 -13.10
N MET A 27 -34.81 -26.84 -13.80
CA MET A 27 -34.85 -25.48 -13.24
C MET A 27 -36.25 -24.87 -13.41
N ASP A 28 -36.81 -24.35 -12.33
CA ASP A 28 -38.00 -23.51 -12.40
C ASP A 28 -37.64 -22.15 -13.01
N CYS A 29 -38.16 -21.87 -14.19
CA CYS A 29 -37.91 -20.62 -14.91
C CYS A 29 -39.03 -19.58 -14.74
N GLY A 30 -40.06 -19.86 -13.94
CA GLY A 30 -41.24 -18.98 -13.83
C GLY A 30 -41.98 -18.80 -15.15
N THR A 31 -42.59 -17.63 -15.35
CA THR A 31 -43.34 -17.31 -16.57
C THR A 31 -42.41 -17.19 -17.78
N GLY A 32 -42.94 -17.45 -18.98
CA GLY A 32 -42.16 -17.31 -20.23
C GLY A 32 -41.66 -15.88 -20.47
N THR A 33 -42.44 -14.88 -20.07
CA THR A 33 -42.07 -13.46 -20.17
C THR A 33 -40.91 -13.11 -19.25
N PHE A 34 -40.96 -13.56 -17.99
CA PHE A 34 -39.87 -13.38 -17.03
C PHE A 34 -38.58 -14.04 -17.51
N ALA A 35 -38.64 -15.33 -17.87
CA ALA A 35 -37.46 -16.07 -18.30
C ALA A 35 -36.80 -15.48 -19.55
N SER A 36 -37.61 -15.03 -20.52
CA SER A 36 -37.09 -14.41 -21.73
C SER A 36 -36.39 -13.08 -21.41
N GLY A 37 -37.04 -12.21 -20.63
CA GLY A 37 -36.45 -10.93 -20.23
C GLY A 37 -35.16 -11.07 -19.43
N VAL A 38 -35.05 -12.10 -18.56
CA VAL A 38 -33.81 -12.42 -17.82
C VAL A 38 -32.69 -12.84 -18.78
N LEU A 39 -32.96 -13.77 -19.70
CA LEU A 39 -31.93 -14.27 -20.62
C LEU A 39 -31.51 -13.23 -21.65
N GLU A 40 -32.42 -12.36 -22.09
CA GLU A 40 -32.11 -11.24 -22.98
C GLU A 40 -31.25 -10.18 -22.27
N ARG A 41 -31.54 -9.90 -20.99
CA ARG A 41 -30.81 -8.89 -20.21
C ARG A 41 -29.40 -9.34 -19.81
N TYR A 42 -29.27 -10.55 -19.28
CA TYR A 42 -28.00 -11.01 -18.70
C TYR A 42 -27.24 -12.00 -19.57
N GLY A 43 -27.93 -12.73 -20.44
CA GLY A 43 -27.36 -13.78 -21.27
C GLY A 43 -27.19 -15.13 -20.55
N TYR A 44 -27.46 -16.21 -21.29
CA TYR A 44 -27.38 -17.58 -20.78
C TYR A 44 -26.02 -17.95 -20.20
N TYR A 45 -24.94 -17.63 -20.91
CA TYR A 45 -23.59 -18.05 -20.50
C TYR A 45 -23.14 -17.35 -19.21
N ARG A 46 -23.46 -16.07 -19.06
CA ARG A 46 -23.15 -15.28 -17.86
C ARG A 46 -23.86 -15.84 -16.63
N LEU A 47 -25.17 -16.05 -16.72
CA LEU A 47 -25.94 -16.64 -15.63
C LEU A 47 -25.53 -18.10 -15.34
N SER A 48 -24.93 -18.78 -16.33
CA SER A 48 -24.44 -20.14 -16.12
C SER A 48 -23.33 -20.30 -15.10
N GLY A 49 -22.57 -19.23 -14.85
CA GLY A 49 -21.64 -19.19 -13.73
C GLY A 49 -22.31 -19.29 -12.37
N TYR A 50 -23.55 -18.83 -12.21
CA TYR A 50 -24.23 -18.76 -10.91
C TYR A 50 -25.01 -20.04 -10.63
N TRP A 51 -25.72 -20.59 -11.62
CA TRP A 51 -26.44 -21.85 -11.43
C TRP A 51 -25.57 -23.10 -11.49
N HIS A 52 -24.28 -23.00 -11.83
CA HIS A 52 -23.39 -24.17 -11.92
C HIS A 52 -23.33 -24.96 -10.61
N LEU A 53 -23.32 -24.27 -9.47
CA LEU A 53 -23.28 -24.88 -8.13
C LEU A 53 -24.61 -25.53 -7.72
N HIS A 54 -25.70 -25.16 -8.38
CA HIS A 54 -27.04 -25.73 -8.19
C HIS A 54 -27.30 -26.94 -9.09
N ARG A 55 -26.30 -27.38 -9.85
CA ARG A 55 -26.37 -28.64 -10.59
C ARG A 55 -26.25 -29.82 -9.64
N ALA A 56 -27.04 -30.85 -9.90
CA ALA A 56 -27.04 -32.09 -9.14
C ALA A 56 -25.65 -32.75 -9.19
N ARG A 57 -25.30 -33.44 -8.10
CA ARG A 57 -24.08 -34.26 -8.03
C ARG A 57 -24.44 -35.72 -8.31
N PRO A 58 -23.49 -36.53 -8.82
CA PRO A 58 -23.64 -37.98 -8.85
C PRO A 58 -24.02 -38.53 -7.47
N LYS A 59 -24.98 -39.47 -7.44
CA LYS A 59 -25.36 -40.18 -6.22
C LYS A 59 -24.37 -41.34 -5.99
N PRO A 60 -24.01 -41.65 -4.73
CA PRO A 60 -23.24 -42.85 -4.42
C PRO A 60 -23.90 -44.09 -5.04
N PRO A 61 -23.13 -45.04 -5.61
CA PRO A 61 -21.68 -45.20 -5.48
C PRO A 61 -20.82 -44.42 -6.48
N ALA A 62 -21.40 -43.59 -7.35
CA ALA A 62 -20.63 -42.84 -8.34
C ALA A 62 -19.74 -41.76 -7.68
N ASP A 63 -18.55 -41.57 -8.24
CA ASP A 63 -17.59 -40.57 -7.77
C ASP A 63 -18.18 -39.15 -7.85
N ARG A 64 -17.94 -38.37 -6.79
CA ARG A 64 -18.37 -36.97 -6.72
C ARG A 64 -17.26 -35.99 -7.12
N PHE A 65 -16.05 -36.49 -7.30
CA PHE A 65 -14.87 -35.72 -7.68
C PHE A 65 -14.19 -36.40 -8.86
N ASP A 66 -13.64 -35.62 -9.78
CA ASP A 66 -12.81 -36.14 -10.86
C ASP A 66 -11.38 -36.44 -10.37
N LYS A 67 -10.54 -36.93 -11.29
CA LYS A 67 -9.14 -37.30 -10.99
C LYS A 67 -8.28 -36.13 -10.55
N ASP A 68 -8.70 -34.90 -10.86
CA ASP A 68 -8.02 -33.66 -10.50
C ASP A 68 -8.61 -33.04 -9.21
N GLY A 69 -9.49 -33.76 -8.53
CA GLY A 69 -10.13 -33.32 -7.28
C GLY A 69 -11.26 -32.29 -7.48
N ARG A 70 -11.75 -32.09 -8.71
CA ARG A 70 -12.84 -31.13 -8.99
C ARG A 70 -14.19 -31.79 -8.81
N GLU A 71 -15.15 -31.06 -8.25
CA GLU A 71 -16.51 -31.57 -8.08
C GLU A 71 -17.19 -31.88 -9.42
N ILE A 72 -17.71 -33.11 -9.55
CA ILE A 72 -18.48 -33.53 -10.70
C ILE A 72 -19.92 -32.98 -10.57
N ARG A 73 -20.33 -32.21 -11.58
CA ARG A 73 -21.68 -31.63 -11.68
C ARG A 73 -22.42 -32.19 -12.90
N LEU A 74 -23.61 -32.73 -12.66
CA LEU A 74 -24.50 -33.25 -13.70
C LEU A 74 -25.14 -32.10 -14.49
N ASP A 75 -25.78 -32.46 -15.60
CA ASP A 75 -26.51 -31.47 -16.42
C ASP A 75 -27.87 -31.08 -15.83
N SER A 76 -28.43 -31.90 -14.94
CA SER A 76 -29.66 -31.65 -14.20
C SER A 76 -29.44 -30.75 -12.98
N PHE A 77 -30.49 -30.02 -12.60
CA PHE A 77 -30.49 -29.15 -11.42
C PHE A 77 -30.95 -29.90 -10.17
N VAL A 78 -30.52 -29.41 -9.00
CA VAL A 78 -31.06 -29.84 -7.70
C VAL A 78 -32.54 -29.43 -7.63
N PRO A 79 -33.46 -30.29 -7.15
CA PRO A 79 -34.87 -29.94 -7.00
C PRO A 79 -35.06 -28.63 -6.22
N GLY A 80 -35.97 -27.78 -6.68
CA GLY A 80 -36.23 -26.46 -6.08
C GLY A 80 -35.33 -25.33 -6.60
N THR A 81 -34.37 -25.61 -7.49
CA THR A 81 -33.57 -24.55 -8.14
C THR A 81 -34.45 -23.69 -9.04
N SER A 82 -34.51 -22.38 -8.76
CA SER A 82 -35.27 -21.42 -9.57
C SER A 82 -34.36 -20.40 -10.25
N MET A 83 -34.77 -19.92 -11.43
CA MET A 83 -34.11 -18.84 -12.16
C MET A 83 -34.12 -17.54 -11.36
N ALA A 84 -35.18 -17.28 -10.59
CA ALA A 84 -35.26 -16.11 -9.71
C ALA A 84 -34.12 -16.11 -8.67
N HIS A 85 -33.81 -17.26 -8.07
CA HIS A 85 -32.69 -17.39 -7.13
C HIS A 85 -31.34 -17.14 -7.81
N VAL A 86 -31.13 -17.65 -9.02
CA VAL A 86 -29.90 -17.37 -9.80
C VAL A 86 -29.74 -15.88 -10.08
N VAL A 87 -30.84 -15.21 -10.45
CA VAL A 87 -30.84 -13.75 -10.68
C VAL A 87 -30.51 -13.02 -9.37
N ALA A 88 -31.06 -13.44 -8.23
CA ALA A 88 -30.72 -12.83 -6.94
C ALA A 88 -29.22 -12.93 -6.62
N LEU A 89 -28.59 -14.08 -6.88
CA LEU A 89 -27.12 -14.24 -6.75
C LEU A 89 -26.35 -13.32 -7.71
N TYR A 90 -26.82 -13.19 -8.96
CA TYR A 90 -26.19 -12.31 -9.95
C TYR A 90 -26.24 -10.83 -9.54
N GLU A 91 -27.40 -10.37 -9.07
CA GLU A 91 -27.61 -8.99 -8.63
C GLU A 91 -26.85 -8.68 -7.34
N PHE A 92 -26.81 -9.62 -6.38
CA PHE A 92 -25.92 -9.53 -5.22
C PHE A 92 -24.46 -9.34 -5.66
N ASP A 93 -23.98 -10.17 -6.59
CA ASP A 93 -22.60 -10.09 -7.06
C ASP A 93 -22.33 -8.79 -7.86
N HIS A 94 -23.35 -8.19 -8.47
CA HIS A 94 -23.25 -6.86 -9.09
C HIS A 94 -23.08 -5.76 -8.04
N GLU A 95 -23.87 -5.78 -6.97
CA GLU A 95 -23.72 -4.86 -5.85
C GLU A 95 -22.35 -5.01 -5.20
N LEU A 96 -21.89 -6.25 -4.98
CA LEU A 96 -20.58 -6.57 -4.45
C LEU A 96 -19.46 -5.97 -5.31
N ARG A 97 -19.47 -6.16 -6.64
CA ARG A 97 -18.47 -5.56 -7.55
C ARG A 97 -18.43 -4.05 -7.47
N THR A 98 -19.59 -3.41 -7.34
CA THR A 98 -19.70 -1.95 -7.32
C THR A 98 -19.07 -1.37 -6.05
N ARG A 99 -19.46 -1.89 -4.87
CA ARG A 99 -18.93 -1.45 -3.58
C ARG A 99 -17.45 -1.80 -3.42
N LEU A 100 -17.06 -3.02 -3.81
CA LEU A 100 -15.66 -3.45 -3.73
C LEU A 100 -14.76 -2.61 -4.66
N GLY A 101 -15.24 -2.28 -5.86
CA GLY A 101 -14.53 -1.41 -6.80
C GLY A 101 -14.30 -0.01 -6.24
N ASP A 102 -15.29 0.57 -5.58
CA ASP A 102 -15.19 1.89 -4.92
C ASP A 102 -14.13 1.88 -3.80
N ILE A 103 -14.18 0.88 -2.91
CA ILE A 103 -13.19 0.72 -1.83
C ILE A 103 -11.78 0.56 -2.39
N ILE A 104 -11.58 -0.27 -3.42
CA ILE A 104 -10.27 -0.46 -4.04
C ILE A 104 -9.77 0.85 -4.68
N SER A 105 -10.66 1.68 -5.24
CA SER A 105 -10.28 2.95 -5.85
C SER A 105 -9.64 3.93 -4.87
N MET A 106 -10.06 3.91 -3.60
CA MET A 106 -9.45 4.70 -2.53
C MET A 106 -8.02 4.24 -2.25
N VAL A 107 -7.81 2.92 -2.12
CA VAL A 107 -6.47 2.34 -1.93
C VAL A 107 -5.57 2.71 -3.11
N GLU A 108 -6.06 2.58 -4.34
CA GLU A 108 -5.33 2.95 -5.56
C GLU A 108 -4.94 4.44 -5.55
N THR A 109 -5.85 5.34 -5.14
CA THR A 109 -5.63 6.79 -5.07
C THR A 109 -4.60 7.18 -4.01
N SER A 110 -4.74 6.64 -2.79
CA SER A 110 -3.76 6.86 -1.73
C SER A 110 -2.37 6.36 -2.14
N PHE A 111 -2.30 5.19 -2.79
CA PHE A 111 -1.04 4.64 -3.25
C PHE A 111 -0.35 5.49 -4.33
N ARG A 112 -1.12 6.11 -5.25
CA ARG A 112 -0.60 7.07 -6.24
C ARG A 112 0.11 8.23 -5.56
N PHE A 113 -0.55 8.84 -4.58
CA PHE A 113 0.03 9.95 -3.83
C PHE A 113 1.33 9.53 -3.15
N HIS A 114 1.32 8.43 -2.39
CA HIS A 114 2.50 8.02 -1.62
C HIS A 114 3.68 7.64 -2.50
N VAL A 115 3.48 6.92 -3.61
CA VAL A 115 4.55 6.63 -4.59
C VAL A 115 5.06 7.91 -5.24
N GLY A 116 4.14 8.79 -5.66
CA GLY A 116 4.45 10.05 -6.31
C GLY A 116 5.29 10.98 -5.43
N HIS A 117 4.82 11.19 -4.20
CA HIS A 117 5.48 12.04 -3.20
C HIS A 117 6.86 11.49 -2.82
N ARG A 118 6.95 10.18 -2.54
CA ARG A 118 8.18 9.51 -2.12
C ARG A 118 9.28 9.64 -3.18
N LEU A 119 8.97 9.28 -4.42
CA LEU A 119 9.93 9.35 -5.51
C LEU A 119 10.26 10.80 -5.89
N GLY A 120 9.27 11.69 -5.85
CA GLY A 120 9.42 13.11 -6.19
C GLY A 120 10.46 13.83 -5.32
N ARG A 121 10.60 13.41 -4.05
CA ARG A 121 11.64 13.89 -3.13
C ARG A 121 13.05 13.65 -3.65
N SER A 122 13.27 12.59 -4.42
CA SER A 122 14.60 12.20 -4.92
C SER A 122 14.98 12.86 -6.24
N ASP A 123 13.99 13.04 -7.13
CA ASP A 123 14.07 13.73 -8.42
C ASP A 123 12.65 13.83 -9.00
N ARG A 124 12.31 14.95 -9.66
CA ARG A 124 11.00 15.17 -10.29
C ARG A 124 10.68 14.10 -11.35
N PHE A 125 11.69 13.52 -11.97
CA PHE A 125 11.60 12.46 -12.98
C PHE A 125 12.25 11.15 -12.50
N ALA A 126 12.28 10.88 -11.19
CA ALA A 126 12.89 9.67 -10.63
C ALA A 126 12.43 8.37 -11.29
N HIS A 127 11.15 8.27 -11.67
CA HIS A 127 10.60 7.12 -12.39
C HIS A 127 11.21 6.88 -13.79
N ARG A 128 11.85 7.89 -14.39
CA ARG A 128 12.58 7.80 -15.67
C ARG A 128 14.09 7.61 -15.48
N ARG A 129 14.53 7.42 -14.25
CA ARG A 129 15.94 7.32 -13.87
C ARG A 129 16.19 5.98 -13.16
N PRO A 130 16.70 4.95 -13.85
CA PRO A 130 16.88 3.62 -13.25
C PRO A 130 17.81 3.64 -12.03
N GLU A 131 18.77 4.56 -11.97
CA GLU A 131 19.65 4.79 -10.82
C GLU A 131 18.91 5.26 -9.57
N LYS A 132 17.77 5.94 -9.73
CA LYS A 132 16.91 6.39 -8.62
C LYS A 132 15.96 5.30 -8.12
N LEU A 133 15.75 4.27 -8.94
CA LEU A 133 14.89 3.13 -8.63
C LEU A 133 15.70 1.93 -8.10
N GLY A 134 17.03 1.92 -8.23
CA GLY A 134 17.81 0.71 -7.98
C GLY A 134 17.59 -0.33 -9.09
N ALA A 135 17.17 0.12 -10.27
CA ALA A 135 16.87 -0.70 -11.43
C ALA A 135 18.03 -0.74 -12.44
N LEU A 136 19.27 -0.63 -11.94
CA LEU A 136 20.49 -0.84 -12.71
C LEU A 136 21.03 -2.25 -12.45
N ARG A 137 21.46 -2.94 -13.50
CA ARG A 137 22.20 -4.19 -13.40
C ARG A 137 23.71 -3.89 -13.26
N PRO A 138 24.44 -4.65 -12.43
CA PRO A 138 25.90 -4.59 -12.44
C PRO A 138 26.41 -4.86 -13.85
N ALA A 139 27.37 -4.05 -14.31
CA ALA A 139 28.04 -4.27 -15.57
C ALA A 139 29.22 -5.25 -15.41
N ASP A 140 29.62 -5.88 -16.52
CA ASP A 140 30.89 -6.57 -16.62
C ASP A 140 32.06 -5.59 -16.33
N PRO A 141 33.24 -6.07 -15.88
CA PRO A 141 34.37 -5.20 -15.56
C PRO A 141 34.72 -4.27 -16.74
N GLY A 142 34.53 -2.95 -16.55
CA GLY A 142 34.85 -1.92 -17.55
C GLY A 142 33.66 -1.36 -18.35
N ALA A 143 32.45 -1.90 -18.19
CA ALA A 143 31.23 -1.35 -18.82
C ALA A 143 30.42 -0.48 -17.83
N PRO A 144 29.64 0.52 -18.33
CA PRO A 144 28.74 1.29 -17.48
C PRO A 144 27.52 0.45 -17.06
N PRO A 145 26.96 0.65 -15.85
CA PRO A 145 25.73 -0.01 -15.42
C PRO A 145 24.57 0.24 -16.40
N GLU A 146 23.77 -0.79 -16.66
CA GLU A 146 22.64 -0.70 -17.59
C GLU A 146 21.29 -0.84 -16.89
N PRO A 147 20.20 -0.26 -17.44
CA PRO A 147 18.86 -0.49 -16.90
C PRO A 147 18.44 -1.96 -17.03
N THR A 148 17.75 -2.49 -16.01
CA THR A 148 17.21 -3.86 -16.03
C THR A 148 16.13 -4.05 -17.10
N THR A 149 15.92 -5.29 -17.54
CA THR A 149 14.84 -5.62 -18.50
C THR A 149 13.47 -5.21 -17.97
N ALA A 150 13.20 -5.49 -16.69
CA ALA A 150 11.94 -5.13 -16.03
C ALA A 150 11.68 -3.61 -16.09
N TYR A 151 12.71 -2.79 -15.87
CA TYR A 151 12.61 -1.34 -16.01
C TYR A 151 12.30 -0.91 -17.44
N ARG A 152 12.99 -1.47 -18.44
CA ARG A 152 12.76 -1.13 -19.86
C ARG A 152 11.33 -1.48 -20.30
N GLU A 153 10.83 -2.64 -19.89
CA GLU A 153 9.46 -3.08 -20.17
C GLU A 153 8.42 -2.19 -19.49
N TRP A 154 8.64 -1.87 -18.21
CA TRP A 154 7.79 -0.95 -17.46
C TRP A 154 7.76 0.44 -18.09
N LEU A 155 8.93 1.00 -18.44
CA LEU A 155 9.04 2.32 -19.05
C LEU A 155 8.28 2.37 -20.38
N LYS A 156 8.44 1.35 -21.23
CA LYS A 156 7.72 1.22 -22.50
C LYS A 156 6.20 1.16 -22.30
N GLU A 157 5.72 0.54 -21.23
CA GLU A 157 4.28 0.55 -20.93
C GLU A 157 3.86 1.93 -20.41
N TYR A 158 4.57 2.51 -19.44
CA TYR A 158 4.29 3.85 -18.93
C TYR A 158 4.23 4.91 -20.04
N GLU A 159 5.18 4.90 -20.99
CA GLU A 159 5.19 5.82 -22.13
C GLU A 159 3.94 5.71 -23.00
N ARG A 160 3.32 4.53 -23.10
CA ARG A 160 2.03 4.38 -23.79
C ARG A 160 0.90 5.06 -23.03
N HIS A 161 0.88 4.95 -21.70
CA HIS A 161 -0.12 5.62 -20.84
C HIS A 161 0.07 7.13 -20.90
N GLU A 162 1.30 7.62 -20.71
CA GLU A 162 1.61 9.05 -20.85
C GLU A 162 1.17 9.56 -22.22
N LYS A 163 1.62 8.94 -23.32
CA LYS A 163 1.27 9.38 -24.69
C LYS A 163 -0.24 9.39 -24.96
N ARG A 164 -1.02 8.49 -24.36
CA ARG A 164 -2.48 8.42 -24.52
C ARG A 164 -3.25 9.36 -23.60
N ALA A 165 -2.63 9.89 -22.54
CA ALA A 165 -3.30 10.79 -21.62
C ALA A 165 -3.70 12.11 -22.32
N ARG A 166 -4.94 12.52 -22.12
CA ARG A 166 -5.60 13.67 -22.78
C ARG A 166 -6.37 14.58 -21.83
N GLY A 167 -6.30 14.36 -20.51
CA GLY A 167 -6.98 15.23 -19.55
C GLY A 167 -6.47 16.67 -19.61
N ASP A 168 -7.32 17.64 -19.26
CA ASP A 168 -7.02 19.07 -19.40
C ASP A 168 -5.71 19.47 -18.70
N PHE A 169 -5.46 18.93 -17.50
CA PHE A 169 -4.21 19.16 -16.78
C PHE A 169 -2.97 18.65 -17.54
N VAL A 170 -3.09 17.54 -18.29
CA VAL A 170 -2.00 16.96 -19.09
C VAL A 170 -1.72 17.81 -20.32
N VAL A 171 -2.78 18.28 -20.99
CA VAL A 171 -2.66 19.16 -22.16
C VAL A 171 -1.98 20.46 -21.75
N HIS A 172 -2.52 21.13 -20.73
CA HIS A 172 -1.96 22.35 -20.18
C HIS A 172 -0.50 22.18 -19.72
N PHE A 173 -0.19 21.07 -19.01
CA PHE A 173 1.17 20.78 -18.58
C PHE A 173 2.12 20.66 -19.77
N ARG A 174 1.72 19.96 -20.84
CA ARG A 174 2.57 19.75 -22.03
C ARG A 174 2.87 21.02 -22.78
N GLU A 175 1.88 21.89 -22.91
CA GLU A 175 2.03 23.19 -23.56
C GLU A 175 2.96 24.11 -22.78
N THR A 176 2.93 24.04 -21.44
CA THR A 176 3.69 24.93 -20.57
C THR A 176 5.12 24.41 -20.27
N TYR A 177 5.26 23.11 -20.00
CA TYR A 177 6.48 22.54 -19.42
C TYR A 177 7.14 21.44 -20.27
N GLY A 178 6.47 20.96 -21.33
CA GLY A 178 6.99 19.93 -22.23
C GLY A 178 6.39 18.53 -22.03
N PRO A 179 6.87 17.52 -22.79
CA PRO A 179 6.12 16.29 -23.03
C PRO A 179 6.04 15.33 -21.84
N HIS A 180 7.01 15.38 -20.92
CA HIS A 180 7.20 14.39 -19.87
C HIS A 180 6.68 14.89 -18.52
N LEU A 181 5.82 14.08 -17.90
CA LEU A 181 5.20 14.42 -16.64
C LEU A 181 6.17 14.17 -15.47
N PRO A 182 6.25 15.07 -14.47
CA PRO A 182 6.95 14.79 -13.22
C PRO A 182 6.17 13.73 -12.45
N ILE A 183 6.83 13.01 -11.54
CA ILE A 183 6.32 11.76 -10.97
C ILE A 183 4.96 11.90 -10.27
N TRP A 184 4.71 12.98 -9.53
CA TRP A 184 3.40 13.22 -8.88
C TRP A 184 2.26 13.53 -9.86
N VAL A 185 2.57 13.91 -11.10
CA VAL A 185 1.57 14.05 -12.19
C VAL A 185 1.51 12.76 -13.01
N ALA A 186 2.65 12.10 -13.21
CA ALA A 186 2.77 10.83 -13.90
C ALA A 186 1.92 9.74 -13.22
N THR A 187 1.90 9.72 -11.89
CA THR A 187 1.07 8.77 -11.13
C THR A 187 -0.40 8.90 -11.46
N GLU A 188 -0.92 10.08 -11.85
CA GLU A 188 -2.35 10.26 -12.19
C GLU A 188 -2.74 9.66 -13.54
N VAL A 189 -1.78 9.47 -14.45
CA VAL A 189 -2.05 8.89 -15.78
C VAL A 189 -1.74 7.40 -15.85
N MET A 190 -1.12 6.82 -14.81
CA MET A 190 -0.84 5.39 -14.74
C MET A 190 -2.13 4.59 -14.58
N SER A 191 -2.17 3.34 -15.08
CA SER A 191 -3.14 2.36 -14.58
C SER A 191 -2.64 1.76 -13.26
N PHE A 192 -3.52 1.14 -12.46
CA PHE A 192 -3.10 0.44 -11.23
C PHE A 192 -1.94 -0.54 -11.50
N GLY A 193 -1.98 -1.27 -12.62
CA GLY A 193 -0.91 -2.21 -12.96
C GLY A 193 0.44 -1.56 -13.24
N VAL A 194 0.46 -0.38 -13.88
CA VAL A 194 1.70 0.38 -14.10
C VAL A 194 2.23 0.92 -12.77
N LEU A 195 1.34 1.39 -11.89
CA LEU A 195 1.72 1.87 -10.56
C LEU A 195 2.28 0.74 -9.67
N SER A 196 1.65 -0.44 -9.64
CA SER A 196 2.20 -1.61 -8.93
C SER A 196 3.55 -2.04 -9.49
N GLY A 197 3.73 -1.95 -10.81
CA GLY A 197 5.01 -2.22 -11.45
C GLY A 197 6.08 -1.20 -11.09
N LEU A 198 5.72 0.07 -10.92
CA LEU A 198 6.65 1.10 -10.47
C LEU A 198 7.10 0.84 -9.03
N TYR A 199 6.16 0.50 -8.14
CA TYR A 199 6.49 0.12 -6.76
C TYR A 199 7.50 -1.04 -6.71
N TYR A 200 7.30 -2.09 -7.51
CA TYR A 200 8.25 -3.20 -7.60
C TYR A 200 9.67 -2.75 -8.00
N LEU A 201 9.76 -1.71 -8.83
CA LEU A 201 11.02 -1.13 -9.27
C LEU A 201 11.65 -0.18 -8.25
N MET A 202 10.95 0.31 -7.23
CA MET A 202 11.50 1.24 -6.24
C MET A 202 12.63 0.60 -5.43
N THR A 203 13.46 1.43 -4.78
CA THR A 203 14.51 0.91 -3.90
C THR A 203 13.92 0.11 -2.73
N GLN A 204 14.68 -0.85 -2.19
CA GLN A 204 14.20 -1.64 -1.04
C GLN A 204 13.80 -0.75 0.14
N ALA A 205 14.60 0.29 0.44
CA ALA A 205 14.30 1.23 1.51
C ALA A 205 12.97 1.96 1.30
N ASP A 206 12.67 2.39 0.07
CA ASP A 206 11.40 3.06 -0.22
C ASP A 206 10.22 2.07 -0.17
N GLN A 207 10.40 0.83 -0.62
CA GLN A 207 9.38 -0.21 -0.51
C GLN A 207 9.07 -0.56 0.95
N GLU A 208 10.09 -0.70 1.80
CA GLU A 208 9.94 -0.96 3.24
C GLU A 208 9.18 0.17 3.94
N ILE A 209 9.48 1.43 3.62
CA ILE A 209 8.79 2.59 4.21
C ILE A 209 7.32 2.62 3.78
N LEU A 210 7.02 2.35 2.51
CA LEU A 210 5.64 2.25 2.05
C LEU A 210 4.90 1.07 2.69
N ALA A 211 5.53 -0.10 2.82
CA ALA A 211 4.91 -1.25 3.49
C ALA A 211 4.60 -0.96 4.96
N ALA A 212 5.53 -0.34 5.69
CA ALA A 212 5.33 0.03 7.08
C ALA A 212 4.23 1.10 7.26
N ARG A 213 4.11 2.04 6.32
CA ARG A 213 3.00 3.02 6.29
C ARG A 213 1.63 2.35 6.29
N PHE A 214 1.51 1.24 5.60
CA PHE A 214 0.26 0.46 5.51
C PHE A 214 0.16 -0.64 6.57
N HIS A 215 0.98 -0.57 7.64
CA HIS A 215 1.01 -1.55 8.73
C HIS A 215 1.28 -2.98 8.25
N ILE A 216 2.09 -3.15 7.21
CA ILE A 216 2.46 -4.45 6.68
C ILE A 216 3.90 -4.72 7.08
N SER A 217 4.10 -5.63 8.04
CA SER A 217 5.41 -5.84 8.66
C SER A 217 5.86 -7.30 8.64
N THR A 218 7.17 -7.48 8.55
CA THR A 218 7.85 -8.74 8.81
C THR A 218 7.93 -9.00 10.32
N ALA A 219 8.26 -10.23 10.72
CA ALA A 219 8.41 -10.59 12.14
C ALA A 219 9.52 -9.83 12.88
N ASP A 220 10.49 -9.24 12.15
CA ASP A 220 11.51 -8.36 12.73
C ASP A 220 11.12 -6.88 12.75
N GLY A 221 9.87 -6.55 12.39
CA GLY A 221 9.27 -5.22 12.49
C GLY A 221 9.54 -4.29 11.30
N LYS A 222 10.23 -4.77 10.25
CA LYS A 222 10.44 -3.98 9.02
C LYS A 222 9.20 -4.03 8.14
N GLY A 223 9.06 -3.07 7.24
CA GLY A 223 7.99 -3.12 6.24
C GLY A 223 8.14 -4.35 5.32
N ASP A 224 7.10 -5.16 5.24
CA ASP A 224 7.06 -6.35 4.38
C ASP A 224 6.74 -5.95 2.94
N ARG A 225 7.81 -5.60 2.21
CA ARG A 225 7.75 -5.22 0.79
C ARG A 225 7.14 -6.29 -0.11
N GLY A 226 7.33 -7.57 0.23
CA GLY A 226 6.87 -8.71 -0.54
C GLY A 226 5.35 -8.86 -0.42
N ALA A 227 4.83 -8.84 0.81
CA ALA A 227 3.40 -8.87 1.08
C ALA A 227 2.69 -7.68 0.42
N LEU A 228 3.20 -6.44 0.57
CA LEU A 228 2.59 -5.27 -0.10
C LEU A 228 2.60 -5.42 -1.63
N SER A 229 3.70 -5.88 -2.24
CA SER A 229 3.75 -6.12 -3.69
C SER A 229 2.71 -7.15 -4.15
N ASN A 230 2.54 -8.23 -3.37
CA ASN A 230 1.55 -9.27 -3.62
C ASN A 230 0.12 -8.70 -3.53
N TRP A 231 -0.18 -7.96 -2.46
CA TRP A 231 -1.51 -7.40 -2.22
C TRP A 231 -1.92 -6.42 -3.31
N LEU A 232 -1.02 -5.54 -3.75
CA LEU A 232 -1.29 -4.64 -4.88
C LEU A 232 -1.61 -5.41 -6.17
N ASN A 233 -0.90 -6.51 -6.43
CA ASN A 233 -1.19 -7.38 -7.58
C ASN A 233 -2.53 -8.11 -7.44
N ASN A 234 -2.87 -8.60 -6.24
CA ASN A 234 -4.15 -9.23 -5.94
C ASN A 234 -5.30 -8.23 -6.14
N LEU A 235 -5.24 -7.06 -5.49
CA LEU A 235 -6.27 -6.02 -5.60
C LEU A 235 -6.44 -5.50 -7.02
N ARG A 236 -5.35 -5.35 -7.79
CA ARG A 236 -5.41 -5.06 -9.22
C ARG A 236 -6.22 -6.12 -9.97
N ASN A 237 -6.00 -7.39 -9.68
CA ASN A 237 -6.73 -8.49 -10.30
C ASN A 237 -8.22 -8.46 -9.94
N VAL A 238 -8.53 -8.28 -8.66
CA VAL A 238 -9.91 -8.14 -8.15
C VAL A 238 -10.60 -6.94 -8.80
N ARG A 239 -9.93 -5.78 -8.88
CA ARG A 239 -10.45 -4.58 -9.54
C ARG A 239 -10.75 -4.83 -11.01
N ASN A 240 -9.89 -5.55 -11.73
CA ASN A 240 -10.13 -5.91 -13.12
C ASN A 240 -11.33 -6.86 -13.25
N ILE A 241 -11.49 -7.82 -12.33
CA ILE A 241 -12.69 -8.67 -12.28
C ILE A 241 -13.95 -7.80 -12.10
N CYS A 242 -13.92 -6.81 -11.21
CA CYS A 242 -15.04 -5.87 -11.02
C CYS A 242 -15.34 -5.10 -12.31
N ALA A 243 -14.33 -4.48 -12.92
CA ALA A 243 -14.46 -3.66 -14.13
C ALA A 243 -14.90 -4.45 -15.37
N HIS A 244 -14.57 -5.74 -15.45
CA HIS A 244 -15.00 -6.64 -16.53
C HIS A 244 -16.26 -7.45 -16.19
N TYR A 245 -16.95 -7.09 -15.10
CA TYR A 245 -18.20 -7.74 -14.66
C TYR A 245 -18.03 -9.25 -14.42
N GLY A 246 -16.86 -9.68 -13.97
CA GLY A 246 -16.57 -11.07 -13.63
C GLY A 246 -17.19 -11.47 -12.30
N ARG A 247 -17.42 -12.77 -12.10
CA ARG A 247 -18.03 -13.29 -10.86
C ARG A 247 -17.08 -13.17 -9.67
N LEU A 248 -17.52 -12.61 -8.54
CA LEU A 248 -16.76 -12.61 -7.27
C LEU A 248 -17.29 -13.66 -6.30
N TRP A 249 -18.61 -13.87 -6.27
CA TRP A 249 -19.26 -14.87 -5.44
C TRP A 249 -18.74 -16.27 -5.76
N ASN A 250 -18.38 -16.99 -4.69
CA ASN A 250 -17.77 -18.32 -4.70
C ASN A 250 -16.71 -18.49 -5.81
N ARG A 251 -15.76 -17.54 -5.83
CA ARG A 251 -14.56 -17.58 -6.67
C ARG A 251 -13.36 -17.97 -5.82
N SER A 252 -12.45 -18.75 -6.41
CA SER A 252 -11.05 -18.79 -5.98
C SER A 252 -10.26 -17.84 -6.88
N PHE A 253 -9.53 -16.91 -6.30
CA PHE A 253 -8.70 -15.96 -7.04
C PHE A 253 -7.37 -16.61 -7.43
N ASP A 254 -6.90 -16.30 -8.64
CA ASP A 254 -5.67 -16.88 -9.20
C ASP A 254 -4.41 -16.31 -8.53
N VAL A 255 -4.51 -15.10 -7.97
CA VAL A 255 -3.44 -14.47 -7.19
C VAL A 255 -3.71 -14.75 -5.71
N VAL A 256 -2.94 -15.67 -5.12
CA VAL A 256 -2.98 -15.96 -3.69
C VAL A 256 -2.41 -14.78 -2.91
N ILE A 257 -3.09 -14.40 -1.83
CA ILE A 257 -2.69 -13.34 -0.91
C ILE A 257 -1.56 -13.87 -0.03
N ASP A 258 -0.43 -13.18 -0.03
CA ASP A 258 0.66 -13.49 0.87
C ASP A 258 0.38 -12.91 2.25
N ALA A 259 0.32 -13.77 3.27
CA ALA A 259 0.33 -13.34 4.67
C ALA A 259 1.68 -12.65 4.99
N PRO A 260 1.69 -11.48 5.64
CA PRO A 260 2.91 -10.81 6.06
C PRO A 260 3.74 -11.66 7.03
N GLY A 261 5.04 -11.40 7.12
CA GLY A 261 5.92 -12.14 8.01
C GLY A 261 5.48 -12.10 9.48
N GLN A 262 4.92 -10.98 9.97
CA GLN A 262 4.37 -10.88 11.32
C GLN A 262 3.19 -11.83 11.54
N ALA A 263 2.22 -11.84 10.61
CA ALA A 263 1.05 -12.73 10.67
C ALA A 263 1.40 -14.22 10.61
N ARG A 264 2.51 -14.58 9.96
CA ARG A 264 3.04 -15.95 9.97
C ARG A 264 3.70 -16.34 11.28
N ALA A 265 4.22 -15.36 12.02
CA ALA A 265 4.97 -15.57 13.26
C ALA A 265 4.07 -15.52 14.51
N ASP A 266 2.96 -14.80 14.45
CA ASP A 266 2.04 -14.60 15.57
C ASP A 266 0.60 -14.98 15.18
N ALA A 267 0.08 -16.03 15.80
CA ALA A 267 -1.28 -16.50 15.57
C ALA A 267 -2.35 -15.54 16.15
N GLY A 268 -1.97 -14.60 17.01
CA GLY A 268 -2.84 -13.54 17.52
C GLY A 268 -2.91 -12.31 16.63
N ASP A 269 -2.12 -12.25 15.55
CA ASP A 269 -2.11 -11.13 14.62
C ASP A 269 -3.43 -11.02 13.84
N LEU A 270 -3.86 -9.78 13.55
CA LEU A 270 -5.12 -9.50 12.85
C LEU A 270 -5.21 -10.14 11.47
N LEU A 271 -4.06 -10.38 10.84
CA LEU A 271 -3.92 -10.95 9.50
C LEU A 271 -3.52 -12.43 9.53
N ALA A 272 -3.41 -13.06 10.71
CA ALA A 272 -3.15 -14.50 10.85
C ALA A 272 -4.08 -15.39 10.00
N PRO A 273 -5.38 -15.06 9.80
CA PRO A 273 -6.25 -15.85 8.92
C PRO A 273 -5.74 -15.95 7.47
N LEU A 274 -4.90 -15.03 6.99
CA LEU A 274 -4.31 -15.11 5.65
C LEU A 274 -3.31 -16.26 5.48
N VAL A 275 -2.89 -16.90 6.57
CA VAL A 275 -2.05 -18.11 6.52
C VAL A 275 -2.86 -19.33 6.08
N GLU A 276 -4.16 -19.34 6.32
CA GLU A 276 -5.03 -20.48 6.07
C GLU A 276 -5.38 -20.64 4.58
N GLU A 277 -5.22 -21.87 4.09
CA GLU A 277 -5.66 -22.25 2.76
C GLU A 277 -7.20 -22.16 2.68
N GLY A 278 -7.71 -21.43 1.69
CA GLY A 278 -9.14 -21.17 1.55
C GLY A 278 -9.60 -19.85 2.16
N VAL A 279 -8.75 -19.12 2.87
CA VAL A 279 -8.92 -17.69 3.16
C VAL A 279 -8.11 -16.85 2.18
N ASN A 280 -6.83 -17.21 2.02
CA ASN A 280 -5.84 -16.46 1.25
C ASN A 280 -6.11 -16.33 -0.26
N ASN A 281 -7.10 -17.03 -0.80
CA ASN A 281 -7.51 -16.93 -2.21
C ASN A 281 -9.02 -16.76 -2.37
N ARG A 282 -9.73 -16.32 -1.33
CA ARG A 282 -11.17 -16.09 -1.31
C ARG A 282 -11.52 -14.64 -1.01
N LEU A 283 -12.79 -14.30 -1.15
CA LEU A 283 -13.29 -12.93 -0.97
C LEU A 283 -13.02 -12.42 0.44
N TYR A 284 -13.15 -13.27 1.48
CA TYR A 284 -12.83 -12.88 2.85
C TYR A 284 -11.39 -12.38 2.99
N GLY A 285 -10.39 -13.08 2.43
CA GLY A 285 -9.00 -12.61 2.44
C GLY A 285 -8.83 -11.26 1.75
N VAL A 286 -9.53 -11.03 0.64
CA VAL A 286 -9.55 -9.72 -0.05
C VAL A 286 -10.14 -8.62 0.84
N LEU A 287 -11.24 -8.89 1.52
CA LEU A 287 -11.87 -7.93 2.43
C LEU A 287 -10.99 -7.67 3.65
N LEU A 288 -10.27 -8.68 4.15
CA LEU A 288 -9.36 -8.55 5.29
C LEU A 288 -8.19 -7.62 4.95
N ILE A 289 -7.53 -7.81 3.80
CA ILE A 289 -6.47 -6.89 3.36
C ILE A 289 -7.01 -5.49 3.06
N LEU A 290 -8.23 -5.37 2.51
CA LEU A 290 -8.85 -4.06 2.27
C LEU A 290 -9.18 -3.35 3.57
N ARG A 291 -9.73 -4.06 4.57
CA ARG A 291 -10.01 -3.49 5.90
C ARG A 291 -8.74 -2.94 6.51
N HIS A 292 -7.66 -3.73 6.47
CA HIS A 292 -6.35 -3.33 7.00
C HIS A 292 -5.78 -2.09 6.30
N LEU A 293 -5.81 -2.05 4.97
CA LEU A 293 -5.34 -0.91 4.20
C LEU A 293 -6.19 0.34 4.42
N VAL A 294 -7.52 0.21 4.44
CA VAL A 294 -8.43 1.34 4.69
C VAL A 294 -8.23 1.89 6.10
N LEU A 295 -8.06 1.05 7.12
CA LEU A 295 -7.72 1.51 8.48
C LEU A 295 -6.42 2.32 8.52
N SER A 296 -5.47 2.06 7.62
CA SER A 296 -4.22 2.80 7.50
C SER A 296 -4.34 4.09 6.66
N ILE A 297 -5.44 4.27 5.91
CA ILE A 297 -5.63 5.38 4.96
C ILE A 297 -6.67 6.37 5.47
N ALA A 298 -7.79 5.85 5.98
CA ALA A 298 -8.97 6.57 6.40
C ALA A 298 -9.64 5.78 7.56
N PRO A 299 -9.05 5.78 8.77
CA PRO A 299 -9.50 4.96 9.90
C PRO A 299 -10.96 5.20 10.32
N GLU A 300 -11.50 6.37 10.01
CA GLU A 300 -12.89 6.73 10.26
C GLU A 300 -13.91 6.04 9.33
N ARG A 301 -13.45 5.44 8.22
CA ARG A 301 -14.32 4.81 7.23
C ARG A 301 -14.72 3.39 7.62
N SER A 302 -16.01 3.09 7.45
CA SER A 302 -16.62 1.79 7.77
C SER A 302 -16.98 0.94 6.56
N ASP A 303 -16.65 1.35 5.33
CA ASP A 303 -17.23 0.76 4.11
C ASP A 303 -16.94 -0.74 3.94
N VAL A 304 -15.78 -1.20 4.42
CA VAL A 304 -15.44 -2.64 4.38
C VAL A 304 -16.28 -3.43 5.37
N ILE A 305 -16.60 -2.85 6.54
CA ILE A 305 -17.53 -3.44 7.51
C ILE A 305 -18.94 -3.44 6.93
N ASP A 306 -19.38 -2.31 6.36
CA ASP A 306 -20.70 -2.19 5.73
C ASP A 306 -20.87 -3.20 4.58
N LEU A 307 -19.80 -3.48 3.83
CA LEU A 307 -19.78 -4.51 2.80
C LEU A 307 -19.85 -5.93 3.39
N ALA A 308 -19.14 -6.22 4.49
CA ALA A 308 -19.22 -7.51 5.17
C ALA A 308 -20.63 -7.75 5.76
N ASP A 309 -21.23 -6.73 6.38
CA ASP A 309 -22.60 -6.76 6.90
C ASP A 309 -23.62 -7.00 5.78
N LEU A 310 -23.46 -6.34 4.63
CA LEU A 310 -24.27 -6.59 3.44
C LEU A 310 -24.14 -8.03 2.95
N ILE A 311 -22.90 -8.55 2.87
CA ILE A 311 -22.66 -9.93 2.41
C ILE A 311 -23.38 -10.92 3.31
N GLU A 312 -23.29 -10.76 4.63
CA GLU A 312 -24.00 -11.65 5.54
C GLU A 312 -25.52 -11.52 5.42
N ALA A 313 -26.06 -10.29 5.37
CA ALA A 313 -27.49 -10.08 5.22
C ALA A 313 -28.02 -10.77 3.94
N ARG A 314 -27.29 -10.65 2.83
CA ARG A 314 -27.63 -11.29 1.56
C ARG A 314 -27.38 -12.79 1.55
N SER A 315 -26.41 -13.27 2.34
CA SER A 315 -26.19 -14.71 2.58
C SER A 315 -27.43 -15.33 3.21
N ASN A 316 -28.01 -14.68 4.22
CA ASN A 316 -29.22 -15.13 4.91
C ASN A 316 -30.47 -15.02 4.03
N GLU A 317 -30.61 -13.92 3.27
CA GLU A 317 -31.76 -13.70 2.38
C GLU A 317 -31.77 -14.70 1.21
N ILE A 318 -30.62 -14.89 0.55
CA ILE A 318 -30.52 -15.70 -0.66
C ILE A 318 -30.34 -17.18 -0.31
N GLY A 319 -29.72 -17.50 0.83
CA GLY A 319 -29.52 -18.86 1.31
C GLY A 319 -28.22 -19.51 0.83
N PHE A 320 -27.12 -18.75 0.76
CA PHE A 320 -25.77 -19.30 0.57
C PHE A 320 -24.98 -19.28 1.89
N SER A 321 -23.89 -20.05 1.97
CA SER A 321 -23.03 -20.09 3.17
C SER A 321 -21.88 -19.10 3.07
N MET A 322 -21.60 -18.38 4.14
CA MET A 322 -20.47 -17.45 4.26
C MET A 322 -19.11 -18.14 4.01
N THR A 323 -18.99 -19.43 4.38
CA THR A 323 -17.80 -20.24 4.11
C THR A 323 -17.50 -20.40 2.62
N GLN A 324 -18.50 -20.28 1.73
CA GLN A 324 -18.28 -20.28 0.27
C GLN A 324 -17.50 -19.04 -0.21
N LEU A 325 -17.51 -17.98 0.59
CA LEU A 325 -16.76 -16.75 0.36
C LEU A 325 -15.45 -16.71 1.16
N GLY A 326 -15.14 -17.78 1.90
CA GLY A 326 -13.92 -17.94 2.70
C GLY A 326 -13.99 -17.32 4.09
N PHE A 327 -15.18 -16.93 4.57
CA PHE A 327 -15.33 -16.43 5.94
C PHE A 327 -15.24 -17.61 6.92
N PRO A 328 -14.35 -17.55 7.93
CA PRO A 328 -14.39 -18.44 9.09
C PRO A 328 -15.70 -18.30 9.87
N ASP A 329 -16.13 -19.33 10.60
CA ASP A 329 -17.38 -19.30 11.37
C ASP A 329 -17.36 -18.22 12.47
N ASP A 330 -16.20 -17.92 13.04
CA ASP A 330 -15.95 -16.97 14.11
C ASP A 330 -15.34 -15.66 13.62
N TRP A 331 -15.45 -15.33 12.33
CA TRP A 331 -14.80 -14.14 11.74
C TRP A 331 -15.10 -12.83 12.49
N ARG A 332 -16.30 -12.69 13.07
CA ARG A 332 -16.71 -11.53 13.87
C ARG A 332 -16.02 -11.41 15.22
N SER A 333 -15.36 -12.46 15.69
CA SER A 333 -14.58 -12.38 16.95
C SER A 333 -13.32 -11.55 16.79
N SER A 334 -12.83 -11.37 15.56
CA SER A 334 -11.65 -10.53 15.30
C SER A 334 -11.98 -9.05 15.50
N PRO A 335 -11.17 -8.31 16.28
CA PRO A 335 -11.43 -6.90 16.56
C PRO A 335 -11.36 -6.02 15.32
N THR A 336 -10.72 -6.46 14.22
CA THR A 336 -10.65 -5.69 12.95
C THR A 336 -12.03 -5.36 12.37
N TRP A 337 -13.06 -6.15 12.72
CA TRP A 337 -14.45 -5.97 12.27
C TRP A 337 -15.28 -5.09 13.21
N ASP A 338 -14.73 -4.63 14.33
CA ASP A 338 -15.36 -3.60 15.15
C ASP A 338 -15.22 -2.23 14.47
N ARG A 339 -16.31 -1.45 14.50
CA ARG A 339 -16.35 -0.08 13.96
C ARG A 339 -15.50 0.89 14.78
N ALA A 340 -15.29 0.63 16.06
CA ALA A 340 -14.45 1.43 16.94
C ALA A 340 -12.97 1.05 16.88
N PHE A 341 -12.62 -0.04 16.19
CA PHE A 341 -11.24 -0.49 16.08
C PHE A 341 -10.39 0.47 15.25
N SER A 342 -9.16 0.70 15.72
CA SER A 342 -8.14 1.47 15.03
C SER A 342 -6.79 0.78 15.13
N LEU A 343 -5.94 0.99 14.12
CA LEU A 343 -4.55 0.57 14.16
C LEU A 343 -3.74 1.54 15.04
N ASP A 344 -2.66 1.07 15.64
CA ASP A 344 -1.67 1.94 16.29
C ASP A 344 -1.16 2.99 15.27
N PRO A 345 -1.29 4.30 15.51
CA PRO A 345 -0.89 5.32 14.54
C PRO A 345 0.64 5.45 14.39
N SER A 346 1.44 4.87 15.28
CA SER A 346 2.89 5.16 15.39
C SER A 346 3.69 4.75 14.13
N PRO A 347 3.56 3.53 13.57
CA PRO A 347 4.22 3.18 12.30
C PRO A 347 3.88 4.10 11.12
N MET A 348 2.60 4.46 10.97
CA MET A 348 2.14 5.37 9.92
C MET A 348 2.72 6.78 10.12
N LEU A 349 2.74 7.28 11.36
CA LEU A 349 3.34 8.56 11.70
C LEU A 349 4.83 8.55 11.37
N THR A 350 5.60 7.53 11.80
CA THR A 350 7.02 7.39 11.45
C THR A 350 7.24 7.42 9.95
N ALA A 351 6.48 6.64 9.17
CA ALA A 351 6.60 6.64 7.72
C ALA A 351 6.28 8.02 7.11
N SER A 352 5.33 8.76 7.70
CA SER A 352 5.03 10.16 7.35
C SER A 352 6.20 11.09 7.62
N LEU A 353 6.84 10.99 8.78
CA LEU A 353 8.02 11.78 9.11
C LEU A 353 9.17 11.51 8.14
N LEU A 354 9.36 10.24 7.74
CA LEU A 354 10.38 9.83 6.76
C LEU A 354 10.19 10.45 5.36
N ASP A 355 9.00 10.96 5.04
CA ASP A 355 8.72 11.67 3.79
C ASP A 355 8.92 13.18 3.86
N ARG A 356 9.00 13.76 5.08
CA ARG A 356 9.09 15.21 5.31
C ARG A 356 10.48 15.81 5.19
N ALA A 357 11.53 14.99 5.19
CA ALA A 357 12.90 15.45 5.14
C ALA A 357 13.80 14.45 4.40
N LYS A 358 15.04 14.86 4.15
CA LYS A 358 16.10 13.89 3.83
C LYS A 358 16.54 13.23 5.13
N TRP A 359 16.49 11.91 5.17
CA TRP A 359 16.89 11.13 6.34
C TRP A 359 18.13 10.30 6.04
N TRP A 360 18.97 10.14 7.06
CA TRP A 360 20.11 9.24 7.08
C TRP A 360 19.85 8.09 8.04
N THR A 361 20.32 6.91 7.67
CA THR A 361 20.42 5.78 8.59
C THR A 361 21.44 6.07 9.69
N ALA A 362 21.41 5.28 10.76
CA ALA A 362 22.46 5.34 11.78
C ALA A 362 23.89 5.13 11.22
N VAL A 363 24.04 4.40 10.11
CA VAL A 363 25.34 4.18 9.47
C VAL A 363 25.82 5.45 8.77
N GLU A 364 24.97 6.05 7.94
CA GLU A 364 25.27 7.29 7.21
C GLU A 364 25.49 8.46 8.17
N THR A 365 24.66 8.56 9.21
CA THR A 365 24.77 9.62 10.22
C THR A 365 26.13 9.55 10.92
N ARG A 366 26.57 8.36 11.36
CA ARG A 366 27.90 8.20 11.97
C ARG A 366 29.01 8.56 11.00
N ALA A 367 28.92 8.14 9.74
CA ALA A 367 29.92 8.46 8.73
C ALA A 367 30.04 9.98 8.49
N ALA A 368 28.93 10.72 8.60
CA ALA A 368 28.89 12.17 8.49
C ALA A 368 29.53 12.90 9.70
N LEU A 369 29.73 12.24 10.85
CA LEU A 369 30.31 12.86 12.05
C LEU A 369 31.84 12.93 12.02
N THR A 370 32.41 13.67 11.06
CA THR A 370 33.86 13.74 10.85
C THR A 370 34.63 14.53 11.93
N ARG A 371 33.95 15.30 12.79
CA ARG A 371 34.57 16.00 13.93
C ARG A 371 34.64 15.16 15.22
N ALA A 372 34.29 13.88 15.16
CA ALA A 372 34.39 13.02 16.33
C ALA A 372 35.84 12.90 16.82
N GLU A 373 36.06 13.24 18.09
CA GLU A 373 37.39 13.19 18.69
C GLU A 373 37.79 11.76 19.04
N VAL A 374 38.92 11.32 18.49
CA VAL A 374 39.48 10.01 18.80
C VAL A 374 40.34 10.14 20.06
N ALA A 375 40.06 9.32 21.08
CA ALA A 375 40.87 9.30 22.30
C ALA A 375 42.37 9.15 21.97
N GLY A 376 43.22 9.92 22.66
CA GLY A 376 44.67 9.83 22.49
C GLY A 376 45.20 8.46 22.91
N THR A 377 46.22 7.96 22.21
CA THR A 377 46.98 6.75 22.60
C THR A 377 48.45 7.08 22.65
N GLU A 378 49.18 6.48 23.61
CA GLU A 378 50.63 6.64 23.74
C GLU A 378 51.43 5.99 22.60
N HIS A 379 50.80 5.12 21.80
CA HIS A 379 51.43 4.44 20.67
C HIS A 379 50.84 4.89 19.32
N TYR A 380 51.68 4.86 18.28
CA TYR A 380 51.30 5.17 16.90
C TYR A 380 50.30 4.14 16.36
N ARG A 381 49.16 4.61 15.84
CA ARG A 381 48.13 3.75 15.23
C ARG A 381 48.48 3.46 13.78
N THR A 382 48.31 2.21 13.37
CA THR A 382 48.25 1.86 11.94
C THR A 382 47.03 2.53 11.28
N PRO A 383 47.01 2.68 9.94
CA PRO A 383 45.86 3.25 9.23
C PRO A 383 44.54 2.52 9.52
N GLU A 384 44.57 1.20 9.67
CA GLU A 384 43.40 0.40 10.01
C GLU A 384 42.91 0.66 11.44
N GLU A 385 43.83 0.76 12.40
CA GLU A 385 43.51 1.09 13.80
C GLU A 385 42.97 2.50 13.94
N ALA A 386 43.54 3.47 13.21
CA ALA A 386 43.03 4.83 13.14
C ALA A 386 41.60 4.88 12.58
N ALA A 387 41.32 4.14 11.51
CA ALA A 387 39.98 4.05 10.93
C ALA A 387 38.96 3.38 11.88
N ARG A 388 39.36 2.32 12.61
CA ARG A 388 38.52 1.69 13.64
C ARG A 388 38.25 2.63 14.81
N ALA A 389 39.28 3.34 15.27
CA ALA A 389 39.16 4.30 16.36
C ALA A 389 38.25 5.48 15.99
N MET A 390 38.33 5.98 14.75
CA MET A 390 37.42 7.00 14.23
C MET A 390 35.96 6.52 14.21
N LYS A 391 35.70 5.29 13.72
CA LYS A 391 34.35 4.70 13.75
C LYS A 391 33.81 4.57 15.17
N ALA A 392 34.67 4.25 16.14
CA ALA A 392 34.29 4.17 17.56
C ALA A 392 33.96 5.56 18.13
N ALA A 393 34.78 6.58 17.82
CA ALA A 393 34.53 7.97 18.20
C ALA A 393 33.20 8.48 17.63
N GLN A 394 32.93 8.26 16.34
CA GLN A 394 31.67 8.61 15.67
C GLN A 394 30.46 7.96 16.33
N ARG A 395 30.56 6.67 16.69
CA ARG A 395 29.50 5.96 17.43
C ARG A 395 29.29 6.55 18.82
N SER A 396 30.38 6.90 19.52
CA SER A 396 30.31 7.52 20.84
C SER A 396 29.65 8.89 20.77
N LEU A 397 30.04 9.73 19.81
CA LEU A 397 29.47 11.07 19.62
C LEU A 397 27.96 11.04 19.35
N LEU A 398 27.50 10.17 18.45
CA LEU A 398 26.06 10.02 18.21
C LEU A 398 25.31 9.55 19.46
N ARG A 399 25.89 8.63 20.25
CA ARG A 399 25.30 8.22 21.53
C ARG A 399 25.21 9.37 22.53
N THR A 400 26.21 10.25 22.55
CA THR A 400 26.19 11.46 23.39
C THR A 400 25.04 12.38 22.98
N TYR A 401 24.84 12.62 21.68
CA TYR A 401 23.72 13.42 21.20
C TYR A 401 22.36 12.83 21.60
N LEU A 402 22.21 11.52 21.49
CA LEU A 402 21.00 10.82 21.92
C LEU A 402 20.77 10.91 23.42
N LYS A 403 21.82 10.72 24.22
CA LYS A 403 21.77 10.81 25.68
C LYS A 403 21.27 12.18 26.15
N TYR A 404 21.70 13.25 25.49
CA TYR A 404 21.30 14.62 25.82
C TYR A 404 20.01 15.07 25.11
N ARG A 405 19.34 14.20 24.35
CA ARG A 405 18.10 14.49 23.61
C ARG A 405 18.21 15.71 22.69
N VAL A 406 19.39 15.92 22.10
CA VAL A 406 19.66 17.07 21.20
C VAL A 406 19.40 16.74 19.72
N VAL A 407 19.15 15.46 19.40
CA VAL A 407 18.95 14.97 18.03
C VAL A 407 17.56 14.35 17.89
N ILE A 408 16.88 14.72 16.81
CA ILE A 408 15.64 14.09 16.36
C ILE A 408 16.01 12.73 15.76
N GLU A 409 15.38 11.68 16.27
CA GLU A 409 15.44 10.32 15.71
C GLU A 409 14.04 9.74 15.57
N VAL A 410 13.86 8.91 14.54
CA VAL A 410 12.68 8.05 14.40
C VAL A 410 13.12 6.62 14.14
N GLU A 411 12.35 5.65 14.63
CA GLU A 411 12.63 4.23 14.48
C GLU A 411 11.53 3.58 13.65
N LEU A 412 11.93 2.93 12.54
CA LEU A 412 11.05 2.12 11.72
C LEU A 412 11.53 0.67 11.76
N GLY A 413 10.77 -0.19 12.43
CA GLY A 413 11.20 -1.54 12.76
C GLY A 413 12.42 -1.52 13.67
N LYS A 414 13.58 -1.91 13.14
CA LYS A 414 14.87 -1.86 13.86
C LYS A 414 15.84 -0.82 13.28
N THR A 415 15.39 -0.08 12.27
CA THR A 415 16.22 0.91 11.58
C THR A 415 15.94 2.28 12.14
N ARG A 416 17.00 2.93 12.63
CA ARG A 416 16.95 4.32 13.11
C ARG A 416 17.33 5.28 12.01
N HIS A 417 16.54 6.34 11.92
CA HIS A 417 16.68 7.40 10.95
C HIS A 417 16.84 8.75 11.66
N TYR A 418 17.70 9.59 11.08
CA TYR A 418 18.01 10.93 11.57
C TYR A 418 17.82 11.93 10.43
N PRO A 419 17.07 13.04 10.61
CA PRO A 419 17.00 14.09 9.61
C PRO A 419 18.39 14.66 9.33
N ALA A 420 18.76 14.71 8.05
CA ALA A 420 20.08 15.13 7.61
C ALA A 420 20.36 16.60 7.92
N PHE A 421 19.31 17.44 7.99
CA PHE A 421 19.46 18.88 8.21
C PHE A 421 20.06 19.26 9.56
N GLN A 422 20.02 18.35 10.54
CA GLN A 422 20.56 18.59 11.88
C GLN A 422 22.10 18.63 11.92
N PHE A 423 22.76 18.17 10.86
CA PHE A 423 24.21 17.99 10.82
C PHE A 423 24.85 18.91 9.78
N ARG A 424 25.91 19.60 10.20
CA ARG A 424 26.71 20.50 9.35
C ARG A 424 28.18 20.38 9.76
N ASP A 425 29.08 20.46 8.79
CA ASP A 425 30.55 20.46 9.00
C ASP A 425 31.10 19.35 9.90
N GLY A 426 30.49 18.16 9.86
CA GLY A 426 30.97 16.99 10.58
C GLY A 426 30.47 16.83 12.01
N LYS A 427 29.51 17.67 12.46
CA LYS A 427 28.88 17.58 13.79
C LYS A 427 27.40 18.00 13.73
N ILE A 428 26.71 17.95 14.87
CA ILE A 428 25.38 18.57 15.00
C ILE A 428 25.53 20.10 15.01
N ILE A 429 24.53 20.81 14.51
CA ILE A 429 24.46 22.28 14.62
C ILE A 429 24.18 22.63 16.09
N ASP A 430 24.97 23.52 16.70
CA ASP A 430 24.96 23.76 18.14
C ASP A 430 23.66 24.48 18.56
N ALA A 431 23.23 25.51 17.81
CA ALA A 431 21.97 26.22 18.01
C ALA A 431 20.77 25.26 17.98
N LEU A 432 20.76 24.35 16.99
CA LEU A 432 19.72 23.34 16.83
C LEU A 432 19.71 22.36 18.00
N ALA A 433 20.89 21.96 18.47
CA ALA A 433 21.03 21.05 19.59
C ALA A 433 20.42 21.63 20.88
N GLU A 434 20.70 22.89 21.20
CA GLU A 434 20.14 23.55 22.38
C GLU A 434 18.62 23.78 22.26
N ILE A 435 18.12 24.16 21.08
CA ILE A 435 16.67 24.28 20.84
C ILE A 435 15.99 22.92 21.02
N ASN A 436 16.48 21.86 20.37
CA ASN A 436 15.90 20.52 20.49
C ASN A 436 15.86 20.05 21.94
N LYS A 437 16.94 20.29 22.69
CA LYS A 437 17.04 19.94 24.10
C LYS A 437 16.04 20.71 24.95
N ALA A 438 15.89 22.03 24.73
CA ALA A 438 14.93 22.86 25.44
C ALA A 438 13.48 22.42 25.16
N LEU A 439 13.13 22.22 23.88
CA LEU A 439 11.80 21.77 23.48
C LEU A 439 11.49 20.35 23.98
N ALA A 440 12.45 19.43 23.89
CA ALA A 440 12.29 18.07 24.39
C ALA A 440 12.19 18.01 25.93
N ALA A 441 12.80 18.95 26.65
CA ALA A 441 12.67 19.06 28.10
C ALA A 441 11.28 19.57 28.53
N ALA A 442 10.58 20.32 27.67
CA ALA A 442 9.19 20.73 27.90
C ALA A 442 8.19 19.57 27.73
N CYS A 443 8.62 18.45 27.14
CA CYS A 443 7.82 17.26 26.91
C CYS A 443 8.14 16.17 27.94
N GLU A 444 7.27 15.99 28.93
CA GLU A 444 7.32 14.89 29.91
C GLU A 444 6.47 13.70 29.44
N ASP A 445 7.01 12.48 29.53
CA ASP A 445 6.29 11.22 29.26
C ASP A 445 5.52 11.21 27.92
N VAL A 446 6.25 11.45 26.83
CA VAL A 446 5.72 11.45 25.46
C VAL A 446 6.37 10.32 24.66
N ASP A 447 5.56 9.65 23.84
CA ASP A 447 6.05 8.71 22.83
C ASP A 447 7.17 9.32 21.95
N PRO A 448 8.30 8.62 21.70
CA PRO A 448 9.40 9.16 20.91
C PRO A 448 9.01 9.59 19.49
N THR A 449 8.07 8.91 18.85
CA THR A 449 7.60 9.26 17.49
C THR A 449 6.78 10.55 17.51
N GLN A 450 5.91 10.71 18.52
CA GLN A 450 5.14 11.94 18.74
C GLN A 450 6.07 13.13 19.04
N LEU A 451 7.10 12.94 19.85
CA LEU A 451 8.10 13.97 20.11
C LEU A 451 8.86 14.36 18.83
N ALA A 452 9.30 13.38 18.05
CA ALA A 452 9.98 13.64 16.78
C ALA A 452 9.07 14.39 15.80
N ALA A 453 7.77 14.06 15.76
CA ALA A 453 6.78 14.78 14.97
C ALA A 453 6.67 16.25 15.40
N ALA A 454 6.50 16.51 16.69
CA ALA A 454 6.37 17.88 17.22
C ALA A 454 7.63 18.72 16.96
N LEU A 455 8.82 18.14 17.14
CA LEU A 455 10.08 18.82 16.82
C LEU A 455 10.17 19.16 15.32
N LEU A 456 9.85 18.20 14.45
CA LEU A 456 9.86 18.44 13.00
C LEU A 456 8.81 19.46 12.57
N ASP A 457 7.63 19.45 13.17
CA ASP A 457 6.59 20.46 12.93
C ASP A 457 7.10 21.86 13.24
N TRP A 458 7.73 22.05 14.39
CA TRP A 458 8.28 23.35 14.75
C TRP A 458 9.40 23.79 13.79
N TRP A 459 10.31 22.87 13.43
CA TRP A 459 11.43 23.16 12.54
C TRP A 459 11.02 23.44 11.09
N GLN A 460 9.90 22.92 10.63
CA GLN A 460 9.49 22.99 9.22
C GLN A 460 8.30 23.92 8.97
N THR A 461 7.61 24.36 10.02
CA THR A 461 6.48 25.28 9.89
C THR A 461 6.97 26.72 9.83
N PRO A 462 6.55 27.53 8.85
CA PRO A 462 6.86 28.95 8.82
C PRO A 462 6.35 29.71 10.04
N HIS A 463 7.21 30.54 10.66
CA HIS A 463 6.82 31.39 11.78
C HIS A 463 6.78 32.86 11.36
N ARG A 464 5.65 33.52 11.63
CA ARG A 464 5.45 34.94 11.27
C ARG A 464 6.42 35.92 11.93
N GLY A 465 6.98 35.53 13.07
CA GLY A 465 7.94 36.36 13.80
C GLY A 465 9.33 36.34 13.17
N LEU A 466 9.72 35.25 12.50
CA LEU A 466 11.07 35.12 11.95
C LEU A 466 11.29 36.10 10.78
N PRO A 467 12.57 36.47 10.50
CA PRO A 467 12.93 37.20 9.29
C PRO A 467 12.30 36.58 8.05
N LYS A 468 11.78 37.44 7.18
CA LYS A 468 11.14 37.03 5.93
C LYS A 468 12.19 36.55 4.92
N ASP A 469 11.76 35.69 4.01
CA ASP A 469 12.57 35.35 2.83
C ASP A 469 12.76 36.57 1.93
N SER A 470 13.71 36.46 1.02
CA SER A 470 13.97 37.35 -0.10
C SER A 470 12.73 37.74 -0.93
N ASP A 471 11.69 36.90 -0.95
CA ASP A 471 10.41 37.18 -1.63
C ASP A 471 9.31 37.76 -0.71
N GLY A 472 9.62 37.97 0.56
CA GLY A 472 8.70 38.49 1.59
C GLY A 472 7.82 37.45 2.27
N SER A 473 7.98 36.16 1.96
CA SER A 473 7.22 35.07 2.59
C SER A 473 7.70 34.74 4.01
N ASP A 474 6.82 34.13 4.81
CA ASP A 474 7.18 33.57 6.12
C ASP A 474 8.15 32.39 5.90
N GLN A 475 9.22 32.34 6.68
CA GLN A 475 10.21 31.25 6.63
C GLN A 475 10.07 30.28 7.81
N SER A 476 10.41 29.02 7.58
CA SER A 476 10.56 28.03 8.64
C SER A 476 11.92 28.18 9.34
N PRO A 477 12.08 27.68 10.58
CA PRO A 477 13.37 27.74 11.26
C PRO A 477 14.46 26.99 10.50
N VAL A 478 14.13 25.88 9.82
CA VAL A 478 15.10 25.14 9.00
C VAL A 478 15.57 25.95 7.79
N ASP A 479 14.67 26.69 7.13
CA ASP A 479 15.03 27.53 5.98
C ASP A 479 15.91 28.71 6.43
N LEU A 480 15.54 29.37 7.53
CA LEU A 480 16.32 30.45 8.10
C LEU A 480 17.73 29.98 8.47
N LEU A 481 17.85 28.82 9.13
CA LEU A 481 19.13 28.22 9.53
C LEU A 481 20.09 27.97 8.35
N TYR A 482 19.55 27.78 7.14
CA TYR A 482 20.36 27.65 5.92
C TYR A 482 20.71 28.98 5.25
N SER A 483 19.99 30.06 5.56
CA SER A 483 20.15 31.36 4.94
C SER A 483 21.08 32.31 5.68
N VAL A 484 21.25 32.13 7.00
CA VAL A 484 22.04 33.03 7.86
C VAL A 484 23.13 32.30 8.65
N SER A 485 24.00 33.06 9.33
CA SER A 485 24.95 32.48 10.26
C SER A 485 24.23 31.88 11.49
N GLU A 486 24.89 30.97 12.19
CA GLU A 486 24.31 30.34 13.39
C GLU A 486 24.01 31.36 14.49
N GLN A 487 24.87 32.37 14.64
CA GLN A 487 24.70 33.46 15.60
C GLN A 487 23.49 34.35 15.24
N ASP A 488 23.31 34.67 13.96
CA ASP A 488 22.17 35.46 13.50
C ASP A 488 20.86 34.68 13.62
N PHE A 489 20.91 33.36 13.39
CA PHE A 489 19.76 32.48 13.60
C PHE A 489 19.33 32.45 15.07
N GLU A 490 20.26 32.26 16.00
CA GLU A 490 19.98 32.26 17.44
C GLU A 490 19.35 33.58 17.88
N ALA A 491 19.92 34.72 17.46
CA ALA A 491 19.39 36.04 17.77
C ALA A 491 17.96 36.22 17.24
N ALA A 492 17.69 35.82 15.99
CA ALA A 492 16.37 35.93 15.38
C ALA A 492 15.31 35.07 16.11
N VAL A 493 15.67 33.84 16.51
CA VAL A 493 14.77 32.94 17.24
C VAL A 493 14.46 33.50 18.63
N GLU A 494 15.46 34.04 19.33
CA GLU A 494 15.31 34.62 20.67
C GLU A 494 14.50 35.92 20.65
N GLU A 495 14.84 36.87 19.78
CA GLU A 495 14.14 38.16 19.65
C GLU A 495 12.65 38.01 19.34
N CYS A 496 12.31 36.99 18.55
CA CYS A 496 10.94 36.73 18.12
C CYS A 496 10.19 35.79 19.07
N GLY A 497 10.87 35.23 20.08
CA GLY A 497 10.31 34.22 20.97
C GLY A 497 9.75 33.01 20.22
N ALA A 498 10.37 32.60 19.11
CA ALA A 498 9.80 31.61 18.19
C ALA A 498 9.61 30.22 18.83
N THR A 499 10.35 29.90 19.90
CA THR A 499 10.16 28.67 20.68
C THR A 499 8.82 28.63 21.43
N SER A 500 8.19 29.78 21.69
CA SER A 500 6.87 29.85 22.34
C SER A 500 5.72 29.34 21.46
N SER A 501 5.91 29.21 20.15
CA SER A 501 4.94 28.61 19.24
C SER A 501 4.99 27.08 19.22
N PHE A 502 5.94 26.47 19.94
CA PHE A 502 6.05 25.02 20.05
C PHE A 502 4.80 24.43 20.72
N VAL A 503 4.17 23.48 20.03
CA VAL A 503 3.03 22.74 20.56
C VAL A 503 3.52 21.42 21.12
N ALA A 504 3.58 21.34 22.46
CA ALA A 504 3.94 20.09 23.12
C ALA A 504 2.87 19.02 22.86
N PRO A 505 3.25 17.81 22.42
CA PRO A 505 2.31 16.70 22.25
C PRO A 505 1.69 16.29 23.59
N ALA A 506 0.49 15.71 23.53
CA ALA A 506 -0.20 15.22 24.71
C ALA A 506 0.59 14.09 25.38
N ARG A 507 0.50 13.99 26.72
CA ARG A 507 1.12 12.90 27.50
C ARG A 507 0.53 11.56 27.06
N SER A 508 1.39 10.56 26.90
CA SER A 508 1.03 9.20 26.46
C SER A 508 0.28 8.40 27.53
#